data_AF-A0A498DDU8-F1
#
_entry.id   AF-A0A498DDU8-F1
#
_cell.length_a   1.000
_cell.length_b   1.000
_cell.length_c   1.000
_cell.angle_alpha   90.00
_cell.angle_beta   90.00
_cell.angle_gamma   90.00
#
_symmetry.space_group_name_H-M   'P 1'
#
loop_
_entity.id
_entity.type
_entity.pdbx_description
1 polymer ?
#
loop_
_entity_poly.entity_id
_entity_poly.type
_entity_poly.pdbx_seq_one_letter_code
_entity_poly.pdbx_strand_id
1 'polypeptide(L)'
;MDRGTIIRTIVLMIALINQFLVIFGKSPLPIDSALVEQLVSTLFTLIMSLHAWFKNNYLTSKGRKQREILEKHGLTGRKRK
;
A
#
# COMPACT_ATOMS: atom_id res chain seq x y z
N MET A 1 -17.08 -16.13 6.11
CA MET A 1 -15.73 -16.53 6.57
C MET A 1 -15.20 -15.42 7.46
N ASP A 2 -14.86 -15.72 8.71
CA ASP A 2 -14.33 -14.72 9.64
C ASP A 2 -12.88 -14.35 9.28
N ARG A 3 -12.45 -13.16 9.73
CA ARG A 3 -11.08 -12.65 9.46
C ARG A 3 -10.00 -13.58 10.00
N GLY A 4 -10.24 -14.23 11.14
CA GLY A 4 -9.30 -15.19 11.73
C GLY A 4 -9.11 -16.42 10.86
N THR A 5 -10.19 -16.97 10.31
CA THR A 5 -10.15 -18.09 9.38
C THR A 5 -9.39 -17.73 8.10
N ILE A 6 -9.63 -16.54 7.52
CA ILE A 6 -8.88 -16.08 6.34
C ILE A 6 -7.37 -16.06 6.61
N ILE A 7 -6.95 -15.44 7.72
CA ILE A 7 -5.54 -15.32 8.07
C ILE A 7 -4.91 -16.71 8.26
N ARG A 8 -5.56 -17.59 9.02
CA ARG A 8 -5.07 -18.95 9.25
C ARG A 8 -4.93 -19.75 7.96
N THR A 9 -5.90 -19.67 7.06
CA THR A 9 -5.84 -20.35 5.76
C THR A 9 -4.69 -19.83 4.90
N ILE A 10 -4.45 -18.51 4.89
CA ILE A 10 -3.32 -17.91 4.16
C ILE A 10 -1.98 -18.35 4.75
N VAL A 11 -1.82 -18.25 6.07
CA VAL A 11 -0.59 -18.67 6.77
C VAL A 11 -0.32 -20.16 6.53
N LEU A 12 -1.37 -21.00 6.60
CA LEU A 12 -1.27 -22.42 6.30
C LEU A 12 -0.81 -22.67 4.85
N MET A 13 -1.37 -21.97 3.86
CA MET A 13 -0.93 -22.12 2.47
C MET A 13 0.53 -21.72 2.27
N ILE A 14 0.97 -20.61 2.88
CA ILE A 14 2.38 -20.18 2.80
C ILE A 14 3.29 -21.23 3.44
N ALA A 15 2.91 -21.79 4.59
CA ALA A 15 3.65 -22.86 5.24
C ALA A 15 3.74 -24.13 4.39
N LEU A 16 2.66 -24.53 3.72
CA LEU A 16 2.66 -25.67 2.80
C LEU A 16 3.58 -25.43 1.59
N ILE A 17 3.55 -24.24 1.00
CA ILE A 17 4.47 -23.86 -0.08
C ILE A 17 5.92 -23.93 0.41
N ASN A 18 6.19 -23.40 1.60
CA ASN A 18 7.51 -23.49 2.21
C ASN A 18 7.94 -24.95 2.42
N GLN A 19 7.04 -25.82 2.86
CA GLN A 19 7.32 -27.26 3.02
C GLN A 19 7.70 -27.91 1.69
N PHE A 20 7.00 -27.59 0.61
CA PHE A 20 7.37 -28.05 -0.74
C PHE A 20 8.75 -27.52 -1.15
N LEU A 21 9.03 -26.22 -0.98
CA LEU A 21 10.32 -25.64 -1.31
C LEU A 21 11.47 -26.36 -0.59
N VAL A 22 11.32 -26.60 0.72
CA VAL A 22 12.31 -27.34 1.52
C VAL A 22 12.48 -28.78 1.03
N ILE A 23 11.39 -29.49 0.73
CA ILE A 23 11.44 -30.86 0.18
C ILE A 23 12.20 -30.90 -1.16
N PHE A 24 12.04 -29.87 -1.99
CA PHE A 24 12.76 -29.74 -3.27
C PHE A 24 14.17 -29.13 -3.12
N GLY A 25 14.70 -28.99 -1.90
CA GLY A 25 16.04 -28.47 -1.63
C GLY A 25 16.20 -26.97 -1.93
N LYS A 26 15.11 -26.22 -2.06
CA LYS A 26 15.12 -24.76 -2.18
C LYS A 26 15.23 -24.13 -0.80
N SER A 27 15.82 -22.93 -0.75
CA SER A 27 15.93 -22.18 0.50
C SER A 27 14.54 -21.92 1.08
N PRO A 28 14.35 -22.15 2.39
CA PRO A 28 13.10 -21.86 3.05
C PRO A 28 12.76 -20.38 2.92
N LEU A 29 11.48 -20.08 2.81
CA LEU A 29 10.98 -18.72 2.93
C LEU A 29 11.38 -18.18 4.31
N PRO A 30 12.00 -16.98 4.39
CA PRO A 30 12.30 -16.34 5.66
C PRO A 30 11.00 -15.80 6.27
N ILE A 31 10.20 -16.67 6.89
CA ILE A 31 8.95 -16.30 7.57
C ILE A 31 9.29 -15.89 9.00
N ASP A 32 10.06 -14.81 9.12
CA ASP A 32 10.27 -14.14 10.39
C ASP A 32 9.18 -13.08 10.60
N SER A 33 8.66 -13.02 11.82
CA SER A 33 7.67 -12.03 12.26
C SER A 33 8.09 -10.60 11.92
N ALA A 34 9.36 -10.24 12.14
CA ALA A 34 9.88 -8.91 11.85
C ALA A 34 9.88 -8.62 10.35
N LEU A 35 10.29 -9.57 9.51
CA LEU A 35 10.31 -9.39 8.06
C LEU A 35 8.89 -9.27 7.49
N VAL A 36 7.94 -10.10 7.97
CA VAL A 36 6.54 -10.04 7.55
C VAL A 36 5.92 -8.70 7.94
N GLU A 37 6.11 -8.27 9.18
CA GLU A 37 5.62 -6.97 9.66
C GLU A 37 6.21 -5.81 8.85
N GLN A 38 7.53 -5.83 8.60
CA GLN A 38 8.20 -4.81 7.83
C GLN A 38 7.70 -4.78 6.38
N LEU A 39 7.52 -5.94 5.74
CA LEU A 39 7.02 -6.03 4.37
C LEU A 39 5.59 -5.49 4.28
N VAL A 40 4.69 -5.93 5.17
CA VAL A 40 3.31 -5.47 5.21
C VAL A 40 3.24 -3.97 5.47
N SER A 41 3.99 -3.47 6.45
CA SER A 41 4.03 -2.04 6.80
C SER A 41 4.58 -1.19 5.67
N THR A 42 5.62 -1.66 4.99
CA THR A 42 6.22 -0.96 3.85
C THR A 42 5.25 -0.90 2.68
N LEU A 43 4.62 -2.03 2.33
CA LEU A 43 3.64 -2.09 1.25
C LEU A 43 2.42 -1.22 1.55
N PHE A 44 1.92 -1.27 2.79
CA PHE A 44 0.80 -0.43 3.21
C PHE A 44 1.15 1.05 3.10
N THR A 45 2.29 1.45 3.67
CA THR A 45 2.80 2.83 3.61
C THR A 45 2.97 3.29 2.17
N LEU A 46 3.54 2.46 1.30
CA LEU A 46 3.77 2.76 -0.11
C LEU A 46 2.44 3.01 -0.83
N ILE A 47 1.47 2.09 -0.70
CA ILE A 47 0.15 2.21 -1.34
C ILE A 47 -0.58 3.45 -0.84
N MET A 48 -0.58 3.69 0.47
CA MET A 48 -1.26 4.84 1.05
C MET A 48 -0.60 6.15 0.65
N SER A 49 0.73 6.19 0.61
CA SER A 49 1.48 7.38 0.18
C SER A 49 1.20 7.70 -1.29
N LEU A 50 1.22 6.69 -2.17
CA LEU A 50 0.87 6.85 -3.58
C LEU A 50 -0.58 7.30 -3.76
N HIS A 51 -1.51 6.71 -3.00
CA HIS A 51 -2.92 7.09 -3.03
C HIS A 51 -3.13 8.55 -2.62
N ALA A 52 -2.52 8.96 -1.49
CA ALA A 52 -2.60 10.32 -0.98
C ALA A 52 -1.93 11.32 -1.94
N TRP A 53 -0.75 11.00 -2.45
CA TRP A 53 -0.05 11.80 -3.46
C TRP A 53 -0.91 12.01 -4.71
N PHE A 54 -1.52 10.93 -5.24
CA PHE A 54 -2.36 11.00 -6.42
C PHE A 54 -3.60 11.88 -6.20
N LYS A 55 -4.21 11.81 -5.01
CA LYS A 55 -5.35 12.65 -4.64
C LYS A 55 -4.97 14.13 -4.44
N ASN A 56 -3.81 14.39 -3.84
CA ASN A 56 -3.38 15.74 -3.46
C ASN A 56 -2.73 16.55 -4.60
N ASN A 57 -2.26 15.92 -5.68
CA ASN A 57 -1.61 16.64 -6.80
C ASN A 57 -2.56 17.14 -7.89
N TYR A 58 -3.87 17.23 -7.61
CA TYR A 58 -4.88 17.66 -8.57
C TYR A 58 -4.96 16.85 -9.88
N LEU A 59 -4.40 15.63 -9.94
CA LEU A 59 -4.48 14.77 -11.14
C LEU A 59 -5.91 14.27 -11.41
N THR A 60 -6.72 14.18 -10.35
CA THR A 60 -8.13 13.81 -10.47
C THR A 60 -8.98 14.97 -10.97
N SER A 61 -10.10 14.68 -11.63
CA SER A 61 -11.04 15.72 -12.08
C SER A 61 -11.57 16.59 -10.92
N LYS A 62 -11.74 16.01 -9.73
CA LYS A 62 -12.09 16.77 -8.51
C LYS A 62 -10.97 17.73 -8.12
N GLY A 63 -9.74 17.25 -8.17
CA GLY A 63 -8.58 18.06 -7.86
C GLY A 63 -8.39 19.22 -8.85
N ARG A 64 -8.55 18.98 -10.15
CA ARG A 64 -8.54 20.07 -11.15
C ARG A 64 -9.59 21.15 -10.85
N LYS A 65 -10.84 20.74 -10.56
CA LYS A 65 -11.91 21.67 -10.17
C LYS A 65 -11.59 22.45 -8.89
N GLN A 66 -11.01 21.79 -7.89
CA GLN A 66 -10.57 22.45 -6.67
C GLN A 66 -9.52 23.52 -6.97
N ARG A 67 -8.53 23.21 -7.83
CA ARG A 67 -7.54 24.18 -8.26
C ARG A 67 -8.17 25.37 -8.99
N GLU A 68 -9.09 25.15 -9.92
CA GLU A 68 -9.80 26.23 -10.62
C GLU A 68 -10.58 27.13 -9.64
N ILE A 69 -11.24 26.56 -8.63
CA ILE A 69 -11.97 27.33 -7.61
C ILE A 69 -10.98 28.16 -6.78
N LEU A 70 -9.86 27.58 -6.36
CA LEU A 70 -8.83 28.28 -5.60
C LEU A 70 -8.22 29.43 -6.42
N GLU A 71 -7.99 29.23 -7.72
CA GLU A 71 -7.50 30.28 -8.63
C GLU A 71 -8.53 31.41 -8.80
N LYS A 72 -9.83 31.08 -8.95
CA LYS A 72 -10.91 32.06 -9.05
C LYS A 72 -11.04 32.95 -7.81
N HIS A 73 -10.83 32.39 -6.62
CA HIS A 73 -10.92 33.13 -5.36
C HIS A 73 -9.60 33.77 -4.92
N GLY A 74 -8.54 33.67 -5.75
CA GLY A 74 -7.22 34.23 -5.43
C GLY A 74 -6.53 33.55 -4.23
N LEU A 75 -6.95 32.32 -3.90
CA LEU A 75 -6.43 31.54 -2.76
C LEU A 75 -5.25 30.64 -3.15
N THR A 76 -4.82 30.67 -4.42
CA THR A 76 -3.58 30.03 -4.81
C THR A 76 -2.40 30.90 -4.36
N GLY A 77 -1.56 30.38 -3.45
CA GLY A 77 -0.41 31.08 -2.86
C GLY A 77 0.72 31.49 -3.82
N ARG A 78 0.46 31.56 -5.13
CA ARG A 78 1.35 32.26 -6.07
C ARG A 78 1.26 33.75 -5.77
N LYS A 79 2.35 34.34 -5.24
CA LYS A 79 2.53 35.80 -5.33
C LYS A 79 2.38 36.17 -6.81
N ARG A 80 1.36 36.98 -7.14
CA ARG A 80 1.27 37.63 -8.45
C ARG A 80 2.58 38.41 -8.63
N LYS A 81 3.35 38.02 -9.64
CA LYS A 81 4.56 38.73 -10.04
C LYS A 81 4.15 39.96 -10.85
#